data_AF-A0A2M7B5D1-F1
#
_entry.id   AF-A0A2M7B5D1-F1
#
_cell.length_a   1.000
_cell.length_b   1.000
_cell.length_c   1.000
_cell.angle_alpha   90.00
_cell.angle_beta   90.00
_cell.angle_gamma   90.00
#
_symmetry.space_group_name_H-M   'P 1'
#
loop_
_entity.id
_entity.type
_entity.pdbx_description
1 polymer ?
#
loop_
_entity_poly.entity_id
_entity_poly.type
_entity_poly.pdbx_seq_one_letter_code
_entity_poly.pdbx_strand_id
1 'polypeptide(L)'
;MIVKKTGKIGIVAFAFGAPKNILSNLWIAIFAEKWAKRLRTEIYTQRDVSIEIGFGIKAEYIAEEPGSPPSTLRMARGAVLWAENRGFNEILVVAANPHVWRCKRDLEYVIRERKANIKVSICEYNSMTSEYWWYCQDSVQPRTRSRSNWRRREWVLERLPMWAYSFLASRV
;
A
#
# COMPACT_ATOMS: atom_id res chain seq x y z
N MET A 1 36.58 -1.08 -9.20
CA MET A 1 35.42 -0.77 -10.06
C MET A 1 34.15 -1.03 -9.24
N ILE A 2 33.55 0.00 -8.64
CA ILE A 2 32.37 -0.17 -7.78
C ILE A 2 31.16 -0.32 -8.71
N VAL A 3 30.67 -1.55 -8.86
CA VAL A 3 29.40 -1.79 -9.54
C VAL A 3 28.31 -1.14 -8.69
N LYS A 4 27.78 0.01 -9.14
CA LYS A 4 26.52 0.55 -8.60
C LYS A 4 25.47 -0.52 -8.81
N LYS A 5 25.11 -1.24 -7.75
CA LYS A 5 23.98 -2.18 -7.74
C LYS A 5 22.76 -1.37 -8.18
N THR A 6 22.29 -1.58 -9.40
CA THR A 6 21.01 -1.04 -9.85
C THR A 6 19.95 -1.62 -8.93
N GLY A 7 19.25 -0.77 -8.19
CA GLY A 7 18.29 -1.23 -7.21
C GLY A 7 17.13 -1.98 -7.87
N LYS A 8 16.74 -3.12 -7.29
CA LYS A 8 15.54 -3.84 -7.71
C LYS A 8 14.36 -3.26 -6.93
N ILE A 9 13.39 -2.71 -7.65
CA ILE A 9 12.22 -2.06 -7.08
C ILE A 9 11.05 -3.04 -7.10
N GLY A 10 10.36 -3.25 -5.99
CA GLY A 10 9.06 -3.91 -5.94
C GLY A 10 7.93 -2.89 -5.77
N ILE A 11 6.74 -3.17 -6.29
CA ILE A 11 5.57 -2.30 -6.11
C ILE A 11 4.67 -2.86 -5.02
N VAL A 12 4.24 -1.99 -4.10
CA VAL A 12 3.24 -2.35 -3.08
C VAL A 12 2.03 -1.46 -3.25
N ALA A 13 0.91 -2.07 -3.60
CA ALA A 13 -0.37 -1.37 -3.77
C ALA A 13 -1.24 -1.57 -2.53
N PHE A 14 -1.69 -0.47 -1.92
CA PHE A 14 -2.55 -0.50 -0.73
C PHE A 14 -3.97 -0.12 -1.12
N ALA A 15 -4.94 -0.98 -0.80
CA ALA A 15 -6.35 -0.64 -0.94
C ALA A 15 -6.71 0.53 -0.02
N PHE A 16 -7.52 1.46 -0.52
CA PHE A 16 -7.98 2.58 0.29
C PHE A 16 -9.24 2.23 1.08
N GLY A 17 -10.21 1.61 0.39
CA GLY A 17 -11.48 1.12 0.93
C GLY A 17 -11.83 -0.24 0.36
N ALA A 18 -13.11 -0.62 0.47
CA ALA A 18 -13.68 -1.83 -0.12
C ALA A 18 -15.09 -1.50 -0.61
N PRO A 19 -15.67 -2.17 -1.61
CA PRO A 19 -15.14 -3.31 -2.36
C PRO A 19 -14.12 -2.91 -3.44
N LYS A 20 -13.57 -3.90 -4.17
CA LYS A 20 -12.56 -3.71 -5.23
C LYS A 20 -12.93 -2.76 -6.37
N ASN A 21 -14.22 -2.58 -6.65
CA ASN A 21 -14.71 -1.77 -7.77
C ASN A 21 -14.94 -0.29 -7.41
N ILE A 22 -14.60 0.14 -6.20
CA ILE A 22 -14.62 1.57 -5.88
C ILE A 22 -13.56 2.32 -6.68
N LEU A 23 -13.87 3.55 -7.05
CA LEU A 23 -13.04 4.38 -7.92
C LEU A 23 -11.59 4.52 -7.43
N SER A 24 -11.38 4.67 -6.12
CA SER A 24 -10.04 4.80 -5.54
C SER A 24 -9.19 3.55 -5.76
N ASN A 25 -9.75 2.35 -5.56
CA ASN A 25 -9.02 1.10 -5.77
C ASN A 25 -8.77 0.81 -7.25
N LEU A 26 -9.70 1.21 -8.14
CA LEU A 26 -9.49 1.15 -9.59
C LEU A 26 -8.31 2.02 -10.01
N TRP A 27 -8.22 3.26 -9.50
CA TRP A 27 -7.07 4.12 -9.76
C TRP A 27 -5.76 3.52 -9.21
N ILE A 28 -5.78 3.01 -7.98
CA ILE A 28 -4.61 2.33 -7.40
C ILE A 28 -4.13 1.19 -8.30
N ALA A 29 -5.05 0.34 -8.79
CA ALA A 29 -4.72 -0.73 -9.72
C ALA A 29 -4.09 -0.22 -11.03
N ILE A 30 -4.72 0.77 -11.69
CA ILE A 30 -4.22 1.38 -12.92
C ILE A 30 -2.80 1.91 -12.75
N PHE A 31 -2.53 2.63 -11.66
CA PHE A 31 -1.21 3.19 -11.40
C PHE A 31 -0.19 2.10 -11.06
N ALA A 32 -0.57 1.10 -10.26
CA ALA A 32 0.31 -0.02 -9.93
C ALA A 32 0.71 -0.80 -11.19
N GLU A 33 -0.24 -1.08 -12.08
CA GLU A 33 0.03 -1.77 -13.34
C GLU A 33 0.89 -0.95 -14.29
N LYS A 34 0.59 0.35 -14.43
CA LYS A 34 1.39 1.27 -15.25
C LYS A 34 2.85 1.27 -14.80
N TRP A 35 3.09 1.36 -13.50
CA TRP A 35 4.44 1.33 -12.94
C TRP A 35 5.09 -0.04 -13.05
N ALA A 36 4.34 -1.13 -12.86
CA ALA A 36 4.85 -2.48 -13.01
C ALA A 36 5.33 -2.75 -14.43
N LYS A 37 4.56 -2.33 -15.45
CA LYS A 37 4.97 -2.39 -16.87
C LYS A 37 6.21 -1.57 -17.12
N ARG A 38 6.25 -0.32 -16.63
CA ARG A 38 7.38 0.60 -16.83
C ARG A 38 8.67 0.09 -16.20
N LEU A 39 8.59 -0.45 -14.98
CA LEU A 39 9.74 -0.92 -14.20
C LEU A 39 10.07 -2.40 -14.44
N ARG A 40 9.22 -3.11 -15.19
CA ARG A 40 9.29 -4.58 -15.40
C ARG A 40 9.41 -5.33 -14.08
N THR A 41 8.53 -5.00 -13.14
CA THR A 41 8.56 -5.53 -11.77
C THR A 41 7.22 -6.10 -11.34
N GLU A 42 7.21 -6.68 -10.15
CA GLU A 42 6.09 -7.38 -9.55
C GLU A 42 5.35 -6.49 -8.54
N ILE A 43 4.10 -6.84 -8.28
CA ILE A 43 3.20 -6.11 -7.38
C ILE A 43 2.87 -7.01 -6.18
N TYR A 44 2.90 -6.45 -4.97
CA TYR A 44 2.32 -7.04 -3.77
C TYR A 44 1.11 -6.22 -3.34
N THR A 45 -0.05 -6.85 -3.14
CA THR A 45 -1.32 -6.11 -2.96
C THR A 45 -2.39 -6.87 -2.16
N GLN A 46 -3.52 -6.20 -1.92
CA GLN A 46 -4.74 -6.70 -1.30
C GLN A 46 -5.77 -7.12 -2.35
N ARG A 47 -6.75 -7.96 -1.99
CA ARG A 47 -7.82 -8.42 -2.92
C ARG A 47 -8.71 -7.30 -3.42
N ASP A 48 -8.84 -6.23 -2.63
CA ASP A 48 -9.57 -5.03 -2.98
C ASP A 48 -8.87 -4.18 -4.06
N VAL A 49 -7.65 -4.52 -4.48
CA VAL A 49 -6.99 -3.91 -5.64
C VAL A 49 -6.88 -4.96 -6.74
N SER A 50 -7.74 -4.86 -7.75
CA SER A 50 -7.80 -5.84 -8.84
C SER A 50 -6.70 -5.57 -9.86
N ILE A 51 -5.65 -6.41 -9.89
CA ILE A 51 -4.58 -6.34 -10.90
C ILE A 51 -4.91 -7.28 -12.06
N GLU A 52 -4.93 -6.77 -13.28
CA GLU A 52 -5.08 -7.52 -14.51
C GLU A 52 -3.77 -8.26 -14.85
N ILE A 53 -3.75 -9.57 -14.57
CA ILE A 53 -2.58 -10.45 -14.75
C ILE A 53 -2.20 -10.63 -16.24
N GLY A 54 -3.06 -10.22 -17.18
CA GLY A 54 -2.94 -10.49 -18.63
C GLY A 54 -1.77 -9.83 -19.36
N PHE A 55 -1.03 -8.89 -18.75
CA PHE A 55 0.05 -8.15 -19.42
C PHE A 55 1.47 -8.57 -19.01
N GLY A 56 1.64 -9.81 -18.52
CA GLY A 56 2.93 -10.28 -18.00
C GLY A 56 3.33 -9.64 -16.66
N ILE A 57 2.37 -9.01 -15.98
CA ILE A 57 2.53 -8.48 -14.62
C ILE A 57 2.28 -9.63 -13.65
N LYS A 58 3.22 -9.85 -12.73
CA LYS A 58 3.02 -10.75 -11.59
C LYS A 58 2.50 -9.95 -10.41
N ALA A 59 1.37 -10.38 -9.86
CA ALA A 59 0.80 -9.84 -8.63
C ALA A 59 0.72 -10.94 -7.58
N GLU A 60 1.24 -10.67 -6.39
CA GLU A 60 1.10 -11.51 -5.21
C GLU A 60 0.12 -10.83 -4.25
N TYR A 61 -0.89 -11.58 -3.84
CA TYR A 61 -1.94 -11.09 -2.96
C TYR A 61 -1.67 -11.57 -1.53
N ILE A 62 -1.74 -10.66 -0.57
CA ILE A 62 -1.71 -11.03 0.84
C ILE A 62 -2.88 -11.98 1.17
N ALA A 63 -2.65 -12.91 2.10
CA ALA A 63 -3.73 -13.74 2.62
C ALA A 63 -4.72 -12.88 3.43
N GLU A 64 -6.00 -12.99 3.10
CA GLU A 64 -7.10 -12.23 3.72
C GLU A 64 -8.20 -13.19 4.16
N GLU A 65 -8.80 -12.91 5.32
CA GLU A 65 -10.03 -13.56 5.74
C GLU A 65 -11.24 -12.84 5.12
N PRO A 66 -12.28 -13.57 4.67
CA PRO A 66 -13.48 -12.96 4.13
C PRO A 66 -14.08 -11.92 5.10
N GLY A 67 -14.27 -10.69 4.62
CA GLY A 67 -14.85 -9.60 5.42
C GLY A 67 -13.89 -8.90 6.39
N SER A 68 -12.64 -9.34 6.50
CA SER A 68 -11.61 -8.73 7.35
C SER A 68 -10.39 -8.31 6.51
N PRO A 69 -10.47 -7.17 5.80
CA PRO A 69 -9.34 -6.69 5.01
C PRO A 69 -8.16 -6.36 5.93
N PRO A 70 -6.92 -6.71 5.54
CA PRO A 70 -5.78 -6.59 6.42
C PRO A 70 -5.50 -5.12 6.77
N SER A 71 -5.03 -4.90 8.00
CA SER A 71 -4.57 -3.59 8.42
C SER A 71 -3.38 -3.11 7.58
N THR A 72 -3.16 -1.79 7.50
CA THR A 72 -2.00 -1.24 6.79
C THR A 72 -0.68 -1.79 7.33
N LEU A 73 -0.59 -2.02 8.65
CA LEU A 73 0.60 -2.61 9.26
C LEU A 73 0.79 -4.08 8.88
N ARG A 74 -0.28 -4.88 8.86
CA ARG A 74 -0.23 -6.28 8.40
C ARG A 74 0.23 -6.34 6.95
N MET A 75 -0.30 -5.45 6.11
CA MET A 75 0.13 -5.31 4.73
C MET A 75 1.62 -4.90 4.62
N ALA A 76 2.08 -3.95 5.43
CA ALA A 76 3.48 -3.53 5.48
C ALA A 76 4.42 -4.68 5.91
N ARG A 77 4.02 -5.50 6.89
CA ARG A 77 4.78 -6.69 7.31
C ARG A 77 4.93 -7.70 6.18
N GLY A 78 3.84 -8.01 5.49
CA GLY A 78 3.85 -8.88 4.33
C GLY A 78 4.71 -8.32 3.19
N ALA A 79 4.58 -7.02 2.90
CA ALA A 79 5.32 -6.34 1.86
C ALA A 79 6.84 -6.33 2.08
N VAL A 80 7.29 -6.10 3.32
CA VAL A 80 8.73 -6.13 3.63
C VAL A 80 9.28 -7.55 3.52
N LEU A 81 8.57 -8.56 4.03
CA LEU A 81 8.98 -9.96 3.89
C LEU A 81 9.04 -10.38 2.40
N TRP A 82 8.01 -10.01 1.64
CA TRP A 82 7.96 -10.22 0.20
C TRP A 82 9.15 -9.57 -0.50
N ALA A 83 9.45 -8.31 -0.18
CA ALA A 83 10.57 -7.58 -0.76
C ALA A 83 11.93 -8.23 -0.44
N GLU A 84 12.15 -8.68 0.79
CA GLU A 84 13.35 -9.42 1.18
C GLU A 84 13.50 -10.72 0.38
N ASN A 85 12.43 -11.51 0.28
CA ASN A 85 12.42 -12.79 -0.43
C ASN A 85 12.71 -12.64 -1.94
N ARG A 86 12.31 -11.52 -2.55
CA ARG A 86 12.59 -11.22 -3.96
C ARG A 86 13.90 -10.46 -4.18
N GLY A 87 14.57 -10.05 -3.11
CA GLY A 87 15.78 -9.23 -3.16
C GLY A 87 15.53 -7.82 -3.68
N PHE A 88 14.35 -7.25 -3.43
CA PHE A 88 14.08 -5.84 -3.68
C PHE A 88 14.77 -4.98 -2.61
N ASN A 89 15.36 -3.87 -3.02
CA ASN A 89 15.99 -2.89 -2.13
C ASN A 89 15.25 -1.55 -2.12
N GLU A 90 14.16 -1.43 -2.88
CA GLU A 90 13.24 -0.31 -2.85
C GLU A 90 11.80 -0.81 -3.02
N ILE A 91 10.89 -0.25 -2.24
CA ILE A 91 9.44 -0.43 -2.35
C ILE A 91 8.84 0.87 -2.89
N LEU A 92 8.21 0.80 -4.06
CA LEU A 92 7.38 1.87 -4.60
C LEU A 92 5.94 1.70 -4.09
N VAL A 93 5.49 2.63 -3.27
CA VAL A 93 4.15 2.63 -2.68
C VAL A 93 3.15 3.25 -3.64
N VAL A 94 2.11 2.49 -3.98
CA VAL A 94 0.93 2.98 -4.71
C VAL A 94 -0.26 2.94 -3.77
N ALA A 95 -0.72 4.09 -3.30
CA ALA A 95 -1.82 4.22 -2.36
C ALA A 95 -2.52 5.56 -2.56
N ALA A 96 -3.82 5.64 -2.26
CA ALA A 96 -4.55 6.92 -2.30
C ALA A 96 -3.81 8.01 -1.51
N ASN A 97 -3.71 9.23 -2.05
CA ASN A 97 -3.01 10.36 -1.43
C ASN A 97 -3.26 10.52 0.09
N PRO A 98 -4.51 10.50 0.59
CA PRO A 98 -4.76 10.65 2.03
C PRO A 98 -4.25 9.50 2.92
N HIS A 99 -3.85 8.37 2.32
CA HIS A 99 -3.36 7.16 3.00
C HIS A 99 -1.85 6.96 2.89
N VAL A 100 -1.20 7.61 1.93
CA VAL A 100 0.25 7.51 1.67
C VAL A 100 1.10 7.64 2.94
N TRP A 101 0.81 8.64 3.78
CA TRP A 101 1.60 8.90 4.99
C TRP A 101 1.62 7.68 5.94
N ARG A 102 0.48 7.00 6.11
CA ARG A 102 0.37 5.83 6.97
C ARG A 102 1.04 4.62 6.36
N CYS A 103 0.88 4.41 5.05
CA CYS A 103 1.58 3.33 4.33
C CYS A 103 3.09 3.48 4.49
N LYS A 104 3.62 4.69 4.28
CA LYS A 104 5.05 4.99 4.45
C LYS A 104 5.50 4.75 5.89
N ARG A 105 4.80 5.32 6.88
CA ARG A 105 5.12 5.15 8.31
C ARG A 105 5.16 3.68 8.73
N ASP A 106 4.14 2.91 8.33
CA ASP A 106 4.03 1.50 8.71
C ASP A 106 5.13 0.66 8.04
N LEU A 107 5.46 0.92 6.77
CA LEU A 107 6.61 0.29 6.09
C LEU A 107 7.94 0.65 6.76
N GLU A 108 8.21 1.93 7.01
CA GLU A 108 9.45 2.38 7.66
C GLU A 108 9.59 1.82 9.08
N TYR A 109 8.49 1.67 9.80
CA TYR A 109 8.48 0.99 11.09
C TYR A 109 8.90 -0.47 10.96
N VAL A 110 8.29 -1.24 10.05
CA VAL A 110 8.63 -2.66 9.84
C VAL A 110 10.06 -2.83 9.32
N ILE A 111 10.52 -1.97 8.41
CA ILE A 111 11.89 -1.99 7.88
C ILE A 111 12.90 -1.82 9.02
N ARG A 112 12.65 -0.88 9.95
CA ARG A 112 13.49 -0.69 11.14
C ARG A 112 13.42 -1.86 12.10
N GLU A 113 12.22 -2.38 12.37
CA GLU A 113 11.98 -3.54 13.24
C GLU A 113 12.78 -4.76 12.75
N ARG A 114 12.82 -4.98 11.43
CA ARG A 114 13.55 -6.10 10.80
C ARG A 114 15.01 -5.80 10.45
N LYS A 115 15.47 -4.56 10.64
CA LYS A 115 16.79 -4.07 10.19
C LYS A 115 17.03 -4.32 8.68
N ALA A 116 15.98 -4.23 7.88
CA ALA A 116 16.04 -4.46 6.44
C ALA A 116 16.69 -3.28 5.70
N ASN A 117 17.46 -3.56 4.65
CA ASN A 117 18.03 -2.53 3.78
C ASN A 117 17.12 -2.25 2.58
N ILE A 118 15.94 -1.68 2.87
CA ILE A 118 14.91 -1.38 1.87
C ILE A 118 14.55 0.10 1.97
N LYS A 119 14.59 0.80 0.85
CA LYS A 119 14.11 2.18 0.72
C LYS A 119 12.61 2.19 0.43
N VAL A 120 11.89 3.21 0.91
CA VAL A 120 10.50 3.46 0.54
C VAL A 120 10.41 4.68 -0.37
N SER A 121 9.80 4.52 -1.53
CA SER A 121 9.41 5.62 -2.42
C SER A 121 7.90 5.67 -2.60
N ILE A 122 7.39 6.84 -2.98
CA ILE A 122 5.97 7.11 -3.15
C ILE A 122 5.70 7.25 -4.65
N CYS A 123 4.67 6.59 -5.16
CA CYS A 123 4.19 6.82 -6.51
C CYS A 123 3.61 8.23 -6.61
N GLU A 124 4.20 9.06 -7.47
CA GLU A 124 3.62 10.35 -7.81
C GLU A 124 2.44 10.14 -8.76
N TYR A 125 1.26 10.58 -8.31
CA TYR A 125 0.09 10.69 -9.17
C TYR A 125 0.18 11.94 -10.03
N ASN A 126 -0.44 11.93 -11.21
CA ASN A 126 -0.58 13.15 -12.00
C ASN A 126 -1.42 14.19 -11.23
N SER A 127 -1.12 15.47 -11.44
CA SER A 127 -1.78 16.62 -10.81
C SER A 127 -3.30 16.69 -11.03
N MET A 128 -3.84 15.84 -11.90
CA MET A 128 -5.27 15.73 -12.21
C MET A 128 -6.07 14.90 -11.18
N THR A 129 -5.41 14.16 -10.29
CA THR A 129 -6.11 13.42 -9.22
C THR A 129 -6.46 14.34 -8.06
N SER A 130 -7.60 15.03 -8.17
CA SER A 130 -8.13 15.81 -7.04
C SER A 130 -8.37 14.90 -5.82
N GLU A 131 -8.13 15.43 -4.61
CA GLU A 131 -8.27 14.66 -3.37
C GLU A 131 -9.66 14.02 -3.21
N TYR A 132 -10.68 14.64 -3.79
CA TYR A 132 -12.06 14.16 -3.76
C TYR A 132 -12.23 12.78 -4.42
N TRP A 133 -11.42 12.45 -5.43
CA TRP A 133 -11.51 11.19 -6.17
C TRP A 133 -11.13 9.97 -5.34
N TRP A 134 -10.44 10.15 -4.22
CA TRP A 134 -10.05 9.07 -3.34
C TRP A 134 -11.19 8.61 -2.42
N TYR A 135 -12.09 9.52 -2.05
CA TYR A 135 -13.20 9.21 -1.16
C TYR A 135 -14.41 8.77 -1.97
N CYS A 136 -14.98 7.61 -1.62
CA CYS A 136 -16.04 6.99 -2.41
C CYS A 136 -17.21 6.57 -1.52
N GLN A 137 -18.40 7.13 -1.78
CA GLN A 137 -19.62 6.84 -1.01
C GLN A 137 -20.02 5.35 -1.11
N ASP A 138 -19.69 4.69 -2.22
CA ASP A 138 -19.97 3.27 -2.46
C ASP A 138 -19.09 2.33 -1.63
N SER A 139 -18.09 2.87 -0.91
CA SER A 139 -17.28 2.05 -0.03
C SER A 139 -18.11 1.45 1.09
N VAL A 140 -18.00 0.15 1.35
CA VAL A 140 -18.59 -0.51 2.53
C VAL A 140 -17.88 -0.11 3.83
N GLN A 141 -16.75 0.61 3.75
CA GLN A 141 -16.03 1.14 4.90
C GLN A 141 -16.36 2.63 5.11
N PRO A 142 -17.21 3.00 6.10
CA PRO A 142 -17.68 4.39 6.26
C PRO A 142 -16.55 5.43 6.39
N ARG A 143 -15.41 5.00 6.95
CA ARG A 143 -14.20 5.82 7.11
C ARG A 143 -13.58 6.31 5.80
N THR A 144 -13.87 5.69 4.66
CA THR A 144 -13.29 6.05 3.35
C THR A 144 -14.28 6.75 2.44
N ARG A 145 -15.52 7.00 2.91
CA ARG A 145 -16.57 7.66 2.14
C ARG A 145 -16.38 9.17 2.04
N SER A 146 -15.72 9.78 3.01
CA SER A 146 -15.50 11.21 3.06
C SER A 146 -14.18 11.57 3.76
N ARG A 147 -13.67 12.77 3.43
CA ARG A 147 -12.48 13.34 4.07
C ARG A 147 -12.63 13.52 5.58
N SER A 148 -13.81 13.96 6.03
CA SER A 148 -14.08 14.17 7.46
C SER A 148 -14.02 12.85 8.25
N ASN A 149 -14.67 11.80 7.73
CA ASN A 149 -14.65 10.48 8.37
C ASN A 149 -13.23 9.89 8.39
N TRP A 150 -12.49 10.05 7.29
CA TRP A 150 -11.09 9.63 7.21
C TRP A 150 -10.23 10.35 8.25
N ARG A 151 -10.28 11.69 8.26
CA ARG A 151 -9.48 12.51 9.18
C ARG A 151 -9.75 12.22 10.65
N ARG A 152 -11.00 11.97 11.03
CA ARG A 152 -11.35 11.60 12.42
C ARG A 152 -10.58 10.37 12.89
N ARG A 153 -10.46 9.34 12.03
CA ARG A 153 -9.70 8.12 12.33
C ARG A 153 -8.20 8.38 12.29
N GLU A 154 -7.72 9.04 11.23
CA GLU A 154 -6.28 9.28 11.08
C GLU A 154 -5.72 10.13 12.22
N TRP A 155 -6.48 11.10 12.74
CA TRP A 155 -6.07 11.93 13.88
C TRP A 155 -5.72 11.11 15.13
N VAL A 156 -6.44 10.00 15.36
CA VAL A 156 -6.14 9.05 16.44
C VAL A 156 -4.88 8.27 16.14
N LEU A 157 -4.75 7.76 14.90
CA LEU A 157 -3.60 6.95 14.48
C LEU A 157 -2.30 7.75 14.39
N GLU A 158 -2.36 9.04 14.05
CA GLU A 158 -1.21 9.96 14.02
C GLU A 158 -0.64 10.21 15.43
N ARG A 159 -1.49 10.19 16.46
CA ARG A 159 -1.10 10.41 17.86
C ARG A 159 -0.71 9.15 18.60
N LEU A 160 -1.15 7.99 18.11
CA LEU A 160 -0.89 6.72 18.77
C LEU A 160 0.60 6.34 18.60
N PRO A 161 1.34 6.09 19.70
CA PRO A 161 2.71 5.60 19.59
C PRO A 161 2.77 4.30 18.80
N MET A 162 3.80 4.14 17.96
CA MET A 162 3.90 2.98 17.05
C MET A 162 3.92 1.63 17.77
N TRP A 163 4.50 1.54 18.98
CA TRP A 163 4.49 0.31 19.78
C TRP A 163 3.07 -0.10 20.18
N ALA A 164 2.23 0.85 20.59
CA ALA A 164 0.85 0.61 20.97
C ALA A 164 0.00 0.25 19.75
N TYR A 165 0.18 0.98 18.64
CA TYR A 165 -0.47 0.68 17.36
C TYR A 165 -0.11 -0.74 16.88
N SER A 166 1.17 -1.10 16.92
CA SER A 166 1.68 -2.41 16.49
C SER A 166 1.07 -3.55 17.30
N PHE A 167 0.97 -3.38 18.62
CA PHE A 167 0.34 -4.35 19.52
C PHE A 167 -1.16 -4.52 19.25
N LEU A 168 -1.89 -3.44 19.00
CA LEU A 168 -3.32 -3.52 18.65
C LEU A 168 -3.53 -4.17 17.28
N ALA A 169 -2.69 -3.83 16.31
CA ALA A 169 -2.76 -4.36 14.95
C ALA A 169 -2.30 -5.82 14.82
N SER A 170 -1.63 -6.40 15.83
CA SER A 170 -1.29 -7.83 15.88
C SER A 170 -2.34 -8.71 16.53
N ARG A 171 -3.40 -8.12 17.11
CA ARG A 171 -4.52 -8.87 17.73
C ARG A 171 -5.72 -9.08 16.77
N VAL A 172 -5.60 -8.58 15.54
CA VAL A 172 -6.64 -8.60 14.48
C VAL A 172 -6.08 -9.25 13.23
#